data_AF-A0A5C6BEL0-F1
#
_entry.id   AF-A0A5C6BEL0-F1
#
_cell.length_a   1.000
_cell.length_b   1.000
_cell.length_c   1.000
_cell.angle_alpha   90.00
_cell.angle_beta   90.00
_cell.angle_gamma   90.00
#
_symmetry.space_group_name_H-M   'P 1'
#
loop_
_entity.id
_entity.type
_entity.pdbx_description
1 polymer ?
#
loop_
_entity_poly.entity_id
_entity_poly.type
_entity_poly.pdbx_seq_one_letter_code
_entity_poly.pdbx_strand_id
1 'polypeptide(L)'
;MPDVPRLRCMADVDPYQPPGSVTIENDPSPPSVSRFAAIAAILFLVLPILFGVAGFVGYIALAISLERQPAENETVLSHGQQAMLISLPICTMIAASAGFALAFAFVRQRALSIILLFATSLLGWLVTRSLWNSQIAQYGRDASETVLYYPPAGYAAAAMCLGLLLLLISTVRRAKRGEP
;
A
#
# COMPACT_ATOMS: atom_id res chain seq x y z
N MET A 1 -42.72 20.55 41.60
CA MET A 1 -42.87 19.09 41.35
C MET A 1 -42.91 18.90 39.84
N PRO A 2 -42.20 17.89 39.31
CA PRO A 2 -41.76 17.86 37.92
C PRO A 2 -42.85 17.40 36.96
N ASP A 3 -42.97 18.10 35.83
CA ASP A 3 -43.73 17.67 34.65
C ASP A 3 -43.14 16.37 34.10
N VAL A 4 -43.97 15.33 34.01
CA VAL A 4 -43.62 14.03 33.43
C VAL A 4 -44.24 13.95 32.03
N PRO A 5 -43.49 14.20 30.93
CA PRO A 5 -44.02 14.04 29.58
C PRO A 5 -43.80 12.60 29.12
N ARG A 6 -44.53 11.65 29.71
CA ARG A 6 -44.58 10.26 29.23
C ARG A 6 -45.98 9.75 29.48
N LEU A 7 -46.85 9.82 28.47
CA LEU A 7 -48.06 8.99 28.28
C LEU A 7 -49.02 9.52 27.19
N ARG A 8 -48.70 10.59 26.45
CA ARG A 8 -49.56 11.09 25.35
C ARG A 8 -49.35 10.43 23.97
N CYS A 9 -48.35 9.58 23.78
CA CYS A 9 -48.07 8.92 22.49
C CYS A 9 -48.60 7.48 22.39
N MET A 10 -49.77 7.18 22.95
CA MET A 10 -50.43 5.87 22.74
C MET A 10 -51.95 5.98 22.54
N ALA A 11 -52.50 7.18 22.42
CA ALA A 11 -53.95 7.39 22.36
C ALA A 11 -54.55 7.26 20.94
N ASP A 12 -53.74 7.21 19.88
CA ASP A 12 -54.20 7.15 18.48
C ASP A 12 -53.83 5.83 17.77
N VAL A 13 -53.79 4.72 18.50
CA VAL A 13 -53.64 3.39 17.89
C VAL A 13 -55.03 2.75 17.81
N ASP A 14 -55.60 2.73 16.61
CA ASP A 14 -56.86 2.06 16.30
C ASP A 14 -56.76 0.56 16.65
N PRO A 15 -57.59 0.02 17.57
CA PRO A 15 -57.47 -1.35 18.05
C PRO A 15 -57.80 -2.42 16.99
N TYR A 16 -58.30 -2.02 15.81
CA TYR A 16 -58.63 -2.94 14.71
C TYR A 16 -57.60 -2.96 13.57
N GLN A 17 -56.45 -2.30 13.73
CA GLN A 17 -55.41 -2.29 12.69
C GLN A 17 -54.71 -3.66 12.59
N PRO A 18 -54.75 -4.35 11.42
CA PRO A 18 -54.06 -5.62 11.26
C PRO A 18 -52.54 -5.43 11.35
N PRO A 19 -51.80 -6.37 11.97
CA PRO A 19 -50.37 -6.25 12.19
C PRO A 19 -49.64 -6.31 10.84
N GLY A 20 -49.28 -5.15 10.32
CA GLY A 20 -48.61 -5.03 9.02
C GLY A 20 -48.75 -3.68 8.31
N SER A 21 -49.58 -2.75 8.81
CA SER A 21 -49.81 -1.45 8.16
C SER A 21 -49.09 -0.27 8.81
N VAL A 22 -47.90 -0.49 9.39
CA VAL A 22 -46.97 0.62 9.55
C VAL A 22 -46.47 0.95 8.16
N THR A 23 -47.17 1.86 7.49
CA THR A 23 -46.68 2.53 6.29
C THR A 23 -45.45 3.32 6.73
N ILE A 24 -44.30 2.66 6.71
CA ILE A 24 -43.02 3.35 6.70
C ILE A 24 -43.08 4.16 5.40
N GLU A 25 -43.30 5.46 5.57
CA GLU A 25 -43.05 6.45 4.55
C GLU A 25 -41.61 6.22 4.08
N ASN A 26 -41.47 5.45 3.00
CA ASN A 26 -40.21 5.22 2.32
C ASN A 26 -39.85 6.57 1.71
N ASP A 27 -39.22 7.40 2.54
CA ASP A 27 -38.56 8.62 2.14
C ASP A 27 -37.65 8.25 0.95
N PRO A 28 -37.94 8.69 -0.28
CA PRO A 28 -37.22 8.27 -1.48
C PRO A 28 -35.89 9.04 -1.58
N SER A 29 -35.17 9.18 -0.47
CA SER A 29 -33.77 9.53 -0.53
C SER A 29 -33.05 8.26 -1.02
N PRO A 30 -32.44 8.27 -2.22
CA PRO A 30 -31.68 7.12 -2.68
C PRO A 30 -30.64 6.79 -1.61
N PRO A 31 -30.37 5.49 -1.32
CA PRO A 31 -29.28 5.14 -0.43
C PRO A 31 -28.04 5.80 -1.03
N SER A 32 -27.52 6.82 -0.36
CA SER A 32 -26.30 7.47 -0.78
C SER A 32 -25.20 6.42 -0.63
N VAL A 33 -24.98 5.64 -1.69
CA VAL A 33 -23.90 4.67 -1.78
C VAL A 33 -22.66 5.53 -1.55
N SER A 34 -22.08 5.40 -0.36
CA SER A 34 -21.21 6.43 0.17
C SER A 34 -20.11 6.71 -0.85
N ARG A 35 -19.91 7.97 -1.25
CA ARG A 35 -18.83 8.34 -2.17
C ARG A 35 -17.47 7.80 -1.70
N PHE A 36 -17.33 7.53 -0.40
CA PHE A 36 -16.20 6.83 0.21
C PHE A 36 -15.93 5.42 -0.34
N ALA A 37 -16.96 4.62 -0.62
CA ALA A 37 -16.78 3.26 -1.16
C ALA A 37 -16.23 3.30 -2.60
N ALA A 38 -16.71 4.23 -3.42
CA ALA A 38 -16.23 4.41 -4.78
C ALA A 38 -14.79 4.98 -4.83
N ILE A 39 -14.48 5.97 -3.99
CA ILE A 39 -13.12 6.55 -3.87
C ILE A 39 -12.12 5.49 -3.39
N ALA A 40 -12.51 4.63 -2.45
CA ALA A 40 -11.67 3.55 -1.96
C ALA A 40 -11.27 2.58 -3.09
N ALA A 41 -12.22 2.15 -3.92
CA ALA A 41 -11.94 1.24 -5.05
C ALA A 41 -10.97 1.85 -6.06
N ILE A 42 -11.13 3.14 -6.39
CA ILE A 42 -10.23 3.85 -7.32
C ILE A 42 -8.80 3.91 -6.78
N LEU A 43 -8.63 4.14 -5.47
CA LEU A 43 -7.30 4.20 -4.84
C LEU A 43 -6.58 2.86 -4.93
N PHE A 44 -7.27 1.73 -4.76
CA PHE A 44 -6.69 0.39 -4.90
C PHE A 44 -6.32 0.03 -6.34
N LEU A 45 -6.83 0.75 -7.34
CA LEU A 45 -6.43 0.59 -8.74
C LEU A 45 -5.27 1.54 -9.09
N VAL A 46 -5.42 2.82 -8.77
CA VAL A 46 -4.54 3.89 -9.25
C VAL A 46 -3.19 3.90 -8.53
N LEU A 47 -3.15 3.74 -7.21
CA LEU A 47 -1.90 3.80 -6.45
C LEU A 47 -0.91 2.68 -6.84
N PRO A 48 -1.33 1.41 -6.96
CA PRO A 48 -0.43 0.35 -7.41
C PRO A 48 0.10 0.57 -8.83
N ILE A 49 -0.75 1.06 -9.74
CA ILE A 49 -0.32 1.35 -11.11
C ILE A 49 0.71 2.48 -11.12
N LEU A 50 0.44 3.60 -10.43
CA LEU A 50 1.35 4.73 -10.34
C LEU A 50 2.70 4.32 -9.74
N PHE A 51 2.69 3.57 -8.65
CA PHE A 51 3.92 3.09 -8.03
C PHE A 51 4.62 2.03 -8.88
N GLY A 52 3.89 1.15 -9.57
CA GLY A 52 4.46 0.18 -10.49
C GLY A 52 5.18 0.85 -11.67
N VAL A 53 4.57 1.88 -12.27
CA VAL A 53 5.19 2.70 -13.32
C VAL A 53 6.39 3.47 -12.76
N ALA A 54 6.29 4.05 -11.56
CA ALA A 54 7.41 4.72 -10.92
C ALA A 54 8.57 3.75 -10.63
N GLY A 55 8.27 2.51 -10.21
CA GLY A 55 9.26 1.45 -10.02
C GLY A 55 9.95 1.05 -11.31
N PHE A 56 9.19 0.96 -12.40
CA PHE A 56 9.71 0.65 -13.74
C PHE A 56 10.67 1.75 -14.21
N VAL A 57 10.19 3.00 -14.26
CA VAL A 57 10.96 4.14 -14.75
C VAL A 57 12.15 4.42 -13.83
N GLY A 58 11.96 4.32 -12.52
CA GLY A 58 13.02 4.54 -11.54
C GLY A 58 14.11 3.47 -11.63
N TYR A 59 13.77 2.20 -11.89
CA TYR A 59 14.77 1.17 -12.18
C TYR A 59 15.61 1.51 -13.41
N ILE A 60 14.96 1.87 -14.53
CA ILE A 60 15.68 2.25 -15.76
C ILE A 60 16.61 3.43 -15.52
N ALA A 61 16.15 4.46 -14.80
CA ALA A 61 16.98 5.61 -14.44
C ALA A 61 18.18 5.23 -13.55
N LEU A 62 17.97 4.34 -12.57
CA LEU A 62 19.02 3.81 -11.70
C LEU A 62 20.04 2.99 -12.49
N ALA A 63 19.58 2.10 -13.38
CA ALA A 63 20.44 1.27 -14.22
C ALA A 63 21.34 2.16 -15.10
N ILE A 64 20.78 3.15 -15.81
CA ILE A 64 21.54 4.11 -16.62
C ILE A 64 22.56 4.89 -15.77
N SER A 65 22.18 5.27 -14.55
CA SER A 65 23.06 6.04 -13.66
C SER A 65 24.23 5.20 -13.14
N LEU A 66 23.98 3.93 -12.82
CA LEU A 66 25.00 2.97 -12.39
C LEU A 66 25.94 2.59 -13.55
N GLU A 67 25.41 2.42 -14.76
CA GLU A 67 26.21 2.17 -15.97
C GLU A 67 27.14 3.34 -16.35
N ARG A 68 26.75 4.58 -16.03
CA ARG A 68 27.56 5.78 -16.29
C ARG A 68 28.68 6.00 -15.27
N GLN A 69 28.70 5.25 -14.16
CA GLN A 69 29.84 5.29 -13.26
C GLN A 69 31.00 4.54 -13.92
N PRO A 70 32.19 5.13 -14.04
CA PRO A 70 33.34 4.46 -14.63
C PRO A 70 33.79 3.35 -13.67
N ALA A 71 33.24 2.15 -13.85
CA ALA A 71 33.78 0.95 -13.25
C ALA A 71 35.10 0.65 -13.99
N GLU A 72 36.22 0.81 -13.29
CA GLU A 72 37.57 0.67 -13.87
C GLU A 72 37.89 -0.73 -14.41
N ASN A 73 37.05 -1.75 -14.20
CA ASN A 73 37.24 -3.06 -14.81
C ASN A 73 35.87 -3.72 -15.06
N GLU A 74 35.67 -4.17 -16.31
CA GLU A 74 34.58 -5.00 -16.82
C GLU A 74 33.27 -4.30 -17.25
N THR A 75 32.88 -4.61 -18.49
CA THR A 75 31.63 -4.15 -19.11
C THR A 75 30.44 -4.84 -18.46
N VAL A 76 29.69 -4.09 -17.66
CA VAL A 76 28.39 -4.44 -17.05
C VAL A 76 27.35 -4.95 -18.09
N LEU A 77 27.57 -4.63 -19.38
CA LEU A 77 26.64 -4.82 -20.50
C LEU A 77 26.36 -6.27 -20.93
N SER A 78 27.21 -7.27 -20.67
CA SER A 78 26.85 -8.66 -21.06
C SER A 78 25.68 -9.24 -20.24
N HIS A 79 25.30 -8.57 -19.14
CA HIS A 79 24.21 -8.98 -18.25
C HIS A 79 23.03 -8.00 -18.20
N GLY A 80 23.02 -6.94 -19.01
CA GLY A 80 21.91 -5.96 -19.07
C GLY A 80 20.55 -6.60 -19.37
N GLN A 81 20.52 -7.67 -20.18
CA GLN A 81 19.32 -8.46 -20.43
C GLN A 81 18.85 -9.23 -19.18
N GLN A 82 19.75 -9.82 -18.39
CA GLN A 82 19.40 -10.50 -17.14
C GLN A 82 18.93 -9.51 -16.07
N ALA A 83 19.56 -8.33 -16.00
CA ALA A 83 19.15 -7.25 -15.10
C ALA A 83 17.72 -6.77 -15.43
N MET A 84 17.41 -6.57 -16.71
CA MET A 84 16.07 -6.21 -17.17
C MET A 84 15.04 -7.33 -16.97
N LEU A 85 15.42 -8.60 -17.12
CA LEU A 85 14.48 -9.73 -17.00
C LEU A 85 14.21 -10.14 -15.56
N ILE A 86 15.12 -9.87 -14.62
CA ILE A 86 15.00 -10.30 -13.22
C ILE A 86 14.77 -9.12 -12.28
N SER A 87 15.63 -8.10 -12.33
CA SER A 87 15.63 -7.01 -11.35
C SER A 87 14.49 -6.03 -11.56
N LEU A 88 14.21 -5.68 -12.81
CA LEU A 88 13.13 -4.75 -13.15
C LEU A 88 11.75 -5.27 -12.70
N PRO A 89 11.34 -6.52 -12.99
CA PRO A 89 10.07 -7.06 -12.47
C PRO A 89 10.00 -7.07 -10.94
N ILE A 90 11.11 -7.36 -10.26
CA ILE A 90 11.14 -7.35 -8.79
C ILE A 90 10.92 -5.91 -8.27
N CYS A 91 11.59 -4.92 -8.86
CA CYS A 91 11.43 -3.52 -8.49
C CYS A 91 10.00 -3.03 -8.72
N THR A 92 9.39 -3.35 -9.87
CA THR A 92 8.02 -2.96 -10.17
C THR A 92 7.02 -3.63 -9.23
N MET A 93 7.21 -4.91 -8.90
CA MET A 93 6.37 -5.63 -7.95
C MET A 93 6.47 -5.04 -6.54
N ILE A 94 7.68 -4.74 -6.04
CA ILE A 94 7.87 -4.11 -4.72
C ILE A 94 7.19 -2.74 -4.70
N ALA A 95 7.40 -1.92 -5.73
CA ALA A 95 6.81 -0.59 -5.80
C ALA A 95 5.27 -0.65 -5.87
N ALA A 96 4.70 -1.46 -6.77
CA ALA A 96 3.26 -1.64 -6.89
C ALA A 96 2.64 -2.16 -5.57
N SER A 97 3.31 -3.08 -4.88
CA SER A 97 2.87 -3.60 -3.57
C SER A 97 2.90 -2.51 -2.49
N ALA A 98 3.90 -1.63 -2.50
CA ALA A 98 3.92 -0.45 -1.63
C ALA A 98 2.78 0.51 -1.95
N GLY A 99 2.42 0.69 -3.23
CA GLY A 99 1.24 1.45 -3.66
C GLY A 99 -0.07 0.85 -3.13
N PHE A 100 -0.22 -0.48 -3.18
CA PHE A 100 -1.34 -1.19 -2.56
C PHE A 100 -1.40 -0.96 -1.04
N ALA A 101 -0.25 -1.09 -0.37
CA ALA A 101 -0.15 -0.86 1.06
C ALA A 101 -0.55 0.58 1.43
N LEU A 102 -0.16 1.58 0.62
CA LEU A 102 -0.54 2.97 0.84
C LEU A 102 -2.03 3.23 0.62
N ALA A 103 -2.70 2.53 -0.30
CA ALA A 103 -4.14 2.65 -0.48
C ALA A 103 -4.90 2.37 0.83
N PHE A 104 -4.46 1.39 1.63
CA PHE A 104 -5.02 1.13 2.96
C PHE A 104 -4.85 2.29 3.94
N ALA A 105 -3.76 3.07 3.86
CA ALA A 105 -3.59 4.26 4.71
C ALA A 105 -4.65 5.33 4.38
N PHE A 106 -4.98 5.51 3.09
CA PHE A 106 -6.00 6.47 2.64
C PHE A 106 -7.42 6.06 3.04
N VAL A 107 -7.72 4.76 3.06
CA VAL A 107 -9.01 4.21 3.55
C VAL A 107 -9.06 4.10 5.08
N ARG A 108 -8.17 4.82 5.79
CA ARG A 108 -8.06 4.89 7.26
C ARG A 108 -7.66 3.58 7.96
N GLN A 109 -7.26 2.55 7.22
CA GLN A 109 -6.71 1.31 7.77
C GLN A 109 -5.17 1.40 7.94
N ARG A 110 -4.73 2.37 8.75
CA ARG A 110 -3.30 2.70 8.89
C ARG A 110 -2.45 1.56 9.45
N ALA A 111 -2.98 0.79 10.41
CA ALA A 111 -2.26 -0.35 10.98
C ALA A 111 -1.94 -1.41 9.92
N LEU A 112 -2.95 -1.75 9.09
CA LEU A 112 -2.79 -2.72 8.01
C LEU A 112 -1.81 -2.21 6.94
N SER A 113 -1.89 -0.92 6.58
CA SER A 113 -0.92 -0.28 5.68
C SER A 113 0.52 -0.42 6.17
N ILE A 114 0.77 -0.11 7.45
CA ILE A 114 2.10 -0.23 8.07
C ILE A 114 2.58 -1.68 8.01
N ILE A 115 1.75 -2.64 8.41
CA ILE A 115 2.08 -4.08 8.37
C ILE A 115 2.45 -4.50 6.95
N LEU A 116 1.66 -4.11 5.94
CA LEU A 116 1.91 -4.44 4.55
C LEU A 116 3.20 -3.81 4.00
N LEU A 117 3.53 -2.57 4.40
CA LEU A 117 4.80 -1.93 3.99
C LEU A 117 6.01 -2.68 4.58
N PHE A 118 5.94 -3.08 5.85
CA PHE A 118 6.98 -3.91 6.46
C PHE A 118 7.06 -5.30 5.81
N ALA A 119 5.93 -5.95 5.54
CA ALA A 119 5.91 -7.24 4.87
C ALA A 119 6.49 -7.15 3.45
N THR A 120 6.12 -6.11 2.68
CA THR A 120 6.65 -5.86 1.34
C THR A 120 8.15 -5.62 1.36
N SER A 121 8.64 -4.82 2.31
CA SER A 121 10.07 -4.59 2.49
C SER A 121 10.81 -5.88 2.87
N LEU A 122 10.31 -6.63 3.85
CA LEU A 122 10.94 -7.86 4.31
C LEU A 122 11.00 -8.91 3.20
N LEU A 123 9.89 -9.13 2.48
CA LEU A 123 9.85 -10.08 1.38
C LEU A 123 10.75 -9.62 0.23
N GLY A 124 10.72 -8.35 -0.14
CA GLY A 124 11.60 -7.78 -1.17
C GLY A 124 13.08 -7.97 -0.82
N TRP A 125 13.45 -7.72 0.44
CA TRP A 125 14.80 -7.94 0.94
C TRP A 125 15.19 -9.42 0.94
N LEU A 126 14.34 -10.31 1.44
CA LEU A 126 14.62 -11.75 1.50
C LEU A 126 14.78 -12.36 0.10
N VAL A 127 13.91 -12.01 -0.84
CA VAL A 127 14.01 -12.48 -2.23
C VAL A 127 15.31 -11.98 -2.85
N THR A 128 15.60 -10.68 -2.75
CA THR A 128 16.82 -10.08 -3.30
C THR A 128 18.06 -10.74 -2.70
N ARG A 129 18.11 -10.91 -1.37
CA ARG A 129 19.21 -11.55 -0.67
C ARG A 129 19.38 -13.02 -1.03
N SER A 130 18.29 -13.76 -1.19
CA SER A 130 18.33 -15.17 -1.60
C SER A 130 18.89 -15.32 -3.00
N LEU A 131 18.45 -14.48 -3.95
CA LEU A 131 18.94 -14.51 -5.33
C LEU A 131 20.42 -14.12 -5.40
N TRP A 132 20.82 -13.09 -4.66
CA TRP A 132 22.22 -12.67 -4.58
C TRP A 132 23.11 -13.77 -4.01
N ASN A 133 22.74 -14.36 -2.86
CA ASN A 133 23.51 -15.45 -2.28
C ASN A 133 23.63 -16.65 -3.23
N SER A 134 22.55 -16.98 -3.96
CA SER A 134 22.56 -18.07 -4.95
C SER A 134 23.49 -17.77 -6.12
N GLN A 135 23.51 -16.54 -6.61
CA GLN A 135 24.37 -16.14 -7.72
C GLN A 135 25.85 -16.13 -7.30
N ILE A 136 26.19 -15.60 -6.12
CA ILE A 136 27.56 -15.67 -5.59
C ILE A 136 28.01 -17.12 -5.43
N ALA A 137 27.14 -18.00 -4.91
CA ALA A 137 27.47 -19.40 -4.69
C ALA A 137 27.72 -20.18 -5.99
N GLN A 138 27.07 -19.79 -7.09
CA GLN A 138 27.18 -20.47 -8.38
C GLN A 138 28.26 -19.88 -9.30
N TYR A 139 28.42 -18.56 -9.30
CA TYR A 139 29.23 -17.85 -10.29
C TYR A 139 30.36 -17.01 -9.68
N GLY A 140 30.46 -16.93 -8.35
CA GLY A 140 31.40 -16.03 -7.67
C GLY A 140 30.92 -14.59 -7.67
N ARG A 141 31.77 -13.67 -7.19
CA ARG A 141 31.45 -12.24 -7.15
C ARG A 141 31.72 -11.56 -8.48
N ASP A 142 30.73 -10.84 -9.00
CA ASP A 142 30.79 -10.07 -10.25
C ASP A 142 30.31 -8.63 -10.04
N ALA A 143 30.89 -7.67 -10.76
CA ALA A 143 30.49 -6.26 -10.77
C ALA A 143 29.02 -6.06 -11.20
N SER A 144 28.48 -6.95 -12.03
CA SER A 144 27.08 -6.91 -12.49
C SER A 144 26.05 -7.07 -11.35
N GLU A 145 26.44 -7.65 -10.21
CA GLU A 145 25.60 -7.80 -9.01
C GLU A 145 25.05 -6.47 -8.50
N THR A 146 25.81 -5.39 -8.70
CA THR A 146 25.39 -4.05 -8.27
C THR A 146 24.13 -3.60 -8.99
N VAL A 147 24.06 -3.79 -10.30
CA VAL A 147 22.88 -3.41 -11.11
C VAL A 147 21.73 -4.40 -10.95
N LEU A 148 22.02 -5.68 -10.67
CA LEU A 148 21.00 -6.70 -10.45
C LEU A 148 20.32 -6.59 -9.08
N TYR A 149 21.07 -6.38 -8.00
CA TYR A 149 20.55 -6.57 -6.64
C TYR A 149 20.43 -5.29 -5.81
N TYR A 150 21.17 -4.22 -6.12
CA TYR A 150 21.07 -2.97 -5.34
C TYR A 150 19.75 -2.24 -5.58
N PRO A 151 19.24 -2.12 -6.83
CA PRO A 151 17.95 -1.48 -7.05
C PRO A 151 16.79 -2.13 -6.26
N PRO A 152 16.54 -3.45 -6.33
CA PRO A 152 15.42 -4.06 -5.60
C PRO A 152 15.61 -3.99 -4.08
N ALA A 153 16.85 -4.11 -3.58
CA ALA A 153 17.16 -3.85 -2.17
C ALA A 153 16.83 -2.40 -1.76
N GLY A 154 17.15 -1.43 -2.62
CA GLY A 154 16.82 -0.01 -2.41
C GLY A 154 15.32 0.25 -2.38
N TYR A 155 14.55 -0.36 -3.29
CA TYR A 155 13.07 -0.28 -3.25
C TYR A 155 12.50 -0.91 -1.97
N ALA A 156 13.03 -2.05 -1.53
CA ALA A 156 12.63 -2.69 -0.28
C ALA A 156 12.94 -1.79 0.93
N ALA A 157 14.09 -1.13 0.97
CA ALA A 157 14.44 -0.17 2.01
C ALA A 157 13.54 1.06 1.99
N ALA A 158 13.21 1.60 0.80
CA ALA A 158 12.30 2.72 0.65
C ALA A 158 10.89 2.40 1.19
N ALA A 159 10.38 1.20 0.93
CA ALA A 159 9.11 0.74 1.50
C ALA A 159 9.14 0.70 3.04
N MET A 160 10.26 0.24 3.64
CA MET A 160 10.46 0.28 5.09
C MET A 160 10.46 1.71 5.64
N CYS A 161 11.18 2.62 4.97
CA CYS A 161 11.20 4.03 5.36
C CYS A 161 9.80 4.66 5.33
N LEU A 162 9.00 4.36 4.31
CA LEU A 162 7.59 4.79 4.25
C LEU A 162 6.77 4.21 5.42
N GLY A 163 6.97 2.94 5.75
CA GLY A 163 6.32 2.30 6.90
C GLY A 163 6.68 2.97 8.23
N LEU A 164 7.97 3.26 8.45
CA LEU A 164 8.46 3.97 9.63
C LEU A 164 7.90 5.40 9.73
N LEU A 165 7.86 6.13 8.62
CA LEU A 165 7.27 7.48 8.58
C LEU A 165 5.78 7.44 8.94
N LEU A 166 5.02 6.50 8.39
CA LEU A 166 3.60 6.35 8.72
C LEU A 166 3.37 5.95 10.18
N LEU A 167 4.25 5.09 10.73
CA LEU A 167 4.23 4.72 12.14
C LEU A 167 4.47 5.95 13.02
N LEU A 168 5.54 6.71 12.77
CA LEU A 168 5.89 7.94 13.50
C LEU A 168 4.77 8.98 13.43
N ILE A 169 4.21 9.23 12.24
CA ILE A 169 3.10 10.17 12.09
C ILE A 169 1.87 9.70 12.88
N SER A 170 1.61 8.39 12.89
CA SER A 170 0.47 7.82 13.60
C SER A 170 0.64 7.90 15.12
N THR A 171 1.84 7.62 15.65
CA THR A 171 2.13 7.70 17.09
C THR A 171 2.08 9.15 17.57
N VAL A 172 2.70 10.10 16.86
CA VAL A 172 2.63 11.53 17.20
C VAL A 172 1.19 12.04 17.20
N ARG A 173 0.36 11.60 16.24
CA ARG A 173 -1.06 12.00 16.19
C ARG A 173 -1.88 11.41 17.34
N ARG A 174 -1.62 10.18 17.77
CA ARG A 174 -2.27 9.56 18.94
C ARG A 174 -1.88 10.27 20.23
N ALA A 175 -0.58 10.52 20.43
CA ALA A 175 -0.07 11.26 21.57
C ALA A 175 -0.70 12.65 21.69
N LYS A 176 -0.85 13.38 20.57
CA LYS A 176 -1.54 14.69 20.54
C LYS A 176 -3.03 14.61 20.90
N ARG A 177 -3.67 13.45 20.75
CA ARG A 177 -5.09 13.22 21.07
C ARG A 177 -5.31 12.69 22.48
N GLY A 178 -4.25 12.39 23.23
CA GLY A 178 -4.35 11.73 24.54
C GLY A 178 -4.90 10.30 24.45
N GLU A 179 -4.86 9.70 23.26
CA GLU A 179 -5.19 8.29 23.05
C GLU A 179 -3.91 7.46 23.33
N PRO A 180 -4.02 6.31 24.01
CA PRO A 180 -2.88 5.42 24.27
C PRO A 180 -2.23 4.87 22.99
#